data_AF-R5BM15-F1
#
_entry.id   AF-R5BM15-F1
#
_cell.length_a   1.000
_cell.length_b   1.000
_cell.length_c   1.000
_cell.angle_alpha   90.00
_cell.angle_beta   90.00
_cell.angle_gamma   90.00
#
_symmetry.space_group_name_H-M   'P 1'
#
loop_
_entity.id
_entity.type
_entity.pdbx_description
1 polymer ?
#
loop_
_entity_poly.entity_id
_entity_poly.type
_entity_poly.pdbx_seq_one_letter_code
_entity_poly.pdbx_strand_id
1 'polypeptide(L)'
;MIGKTQIKQQEEAIKYLRELVLQAEDGDSKQAALDYCDGCLTACKLGLEVLAKQEESKKADAKDTETTAETKPKKRTTRKKKTEPVEEPATAPEAPAEPEVAQETDDFDDLL
;
A
#
# COMPACT_ATOMS: atom_id res chain seq x y z
N MET A 1 -2.99 -8.43 6.39
CA MET A 1 -2.33 -7.58 7.41
C MET A 1 -1.98 -6.27 6.75
N ILE A 2 -2.23 -5.15 7.44
CA ILE A 2 -1.78 -3.83 6.98
C ILE A 2 -0.24 -3.76 7.11
N GLY A 3 0.44 -3.34 6.06
CA GLY A 3 1.90 -3.18 6.02
C GLY A 3 2.36 -1.75 6.36
N LYS A 4 3.65 -1.57 6.68
CA LYS A 4 4.24 -0.27 7.03
C LYS A 4 3.96 0.82 5.99
N THR A 5 4.08 0.49 4.70
CA THR A 5 3.82 1.43 3.61
C THR A 5 2.37 1.90 3.59
N GLN A 6 1.42 0.99 3.84
CA GLN A 6 -0.01 1.33 3.90
C GLN A 6 -0.31 2.23 5.10
N ILE A 7 0.30 1.99 6.27
CA ILE A 7 0.13 2.85 7.44
C ILE A 7 0.68 4.26 7.17
N LYS A 8 1.83 4.38 6.50
CA LYS A 8 2.38 5.69 6.12
C LYS A 8 1.48 6.43 5.13
N GLN A 9 0.93 5.72 4.15
CA GLN A 9 -0.01 6.33 3.21
C GLN A 9 -1.29 6.79 3.91
N GLN A 10 -1.78 6.03 4.88
CA GLN A 10 -2.92 6.43 5.73
C GLN A 10 -2.58 7.64 6.60
N GLU A 11 -1.36 7.71 7.17
CA GLU A 11 -0.90 8.86 7.96
C GLU A 11 -0.92 10.14 7.12
N GLU A 12 -0.38 10.12 5.90
CA GLU A 12 -0.39 11.27 4.99
C GLU A 12 -1.81 11.65 4.55
N ALA A 13 -2.67 10.67 4.28
CA ALA A 13 -4.07 10.93 3.94
C ALA A 13 -4.84 11.59 5.11
N ILE A 14 -4.59 11.16 6.35
CA ILE A 14 -5.21 11.77 7.54
C ILE A 14 -4.66 13.18 7.78
N LYS A 15 -3.36 13.43 7.55
CA LYS A 15 -2.81 14.80 7.62
C LYS A 15 -3.51 15.73 6.64
N TYR A 16 -3.69 15.28 5.40
CA TYR A 16 -4.43 16.05 4.40
C TYR A 16 -5.89 16.28 4.80
N LEU A 17 -6.59 15.25 5.30
CA LEU A 17 -7.96 15.39 5.82
C LEU A 17 -8.03 16.41 6.96
N ARG A 18 -7.07 16.38 7.89
CA ARG A 18 -7.00 17.32 9.01
C ARG A 18 -6.84 18.77 8.53
N GLU A 19 -6.01 19.00 7.51
CA GLU A 19 -5.86 20.31 6.88
C GLU A 19 -7.16 20.79 6.23
N LEU A 20 -7.90 19.89 5.54
CA LEU A 20 -9.22 20.24 4.98
C LEU A 20 -10.22 20.60 6.09
N VAL A 21 -10.25 19.83 7.18
CA VAL A 21 -11.11 20.13 8.33
C VAL A 21 -10.72 21.46 8.98
N LEU A 22 -9.43 21.81 9.01
CA LEU A 22 -8.96 23.09 9.54
C LEU A 22 -9.44 24.27 8.68
N GLN A 23 -9.46 24.10 7.35
CA GLN A 23 -9.92 25.11 6.38
C GLN A 23 -11.44 25.26 6.34
N ALA A 24 -12.20 24.26 6.81
CA ALA A 24 -13.65 24.34 6.87
C ALA A 24 -14.13 25.46 7.81
N GLU A 25 -15.31 26.02 7.52
CA GLU A 25 -15.96 26.98 8.41
C GLU A 25 -16.14 26.39 9.83
N ASP A 26 -15.97 27.24 10.84
CA ASP A 26 -16.13 26.82 12.23
C ASP A 26 -17.59 26.48 12.52
N GLY A 27 -17.91 25.19 12.45
CA GLY A 27 -19.16 24.60 12.91
C GLY A 27 -18.96 23.73 14.16
N ASP A 28 -20.05 23.42 14.86
CA ASP A 28 -20.06 22.59 16.09
C ASP A 28 -19.35 21.24 15.94
N SER A 29 -19.23 20.71 14.72
CA SER A 29 -18.59 19.42 14.43
C SER A 29 -17.10 19.51 14.09
N LYS A 30 -16.55 20.72 13.86
CA LYS A 30 -15.16 20.88 13.38
C LYS A 30 -14.14 20.39 14.40
N GLN A 31 -14.33 20.72 15.67
CA GLN A 31 -13.42 20.27 16.73
C GLN A 31 -13.44 18.74 16.86
N ALA A 32 -14.63 18.12 16.81
CA ALA A 32 -14.76 16.66 16.86
C ALA A 32 -14.07 15.97 15.67
N ALA A 33 -14.15 16.57 14.47
CA ALA A 33 -13.47 16.06 13.29
C ALA A 33 -11.93 16.19 13.39
N LEU A 34 -11.42 17.28 13.97
CA LEU A 34 -9.99 17.44 14.26
C LEU A 34 -9.51 16.40 15.28
N ASP A 35 -10.27 16.21 16.36
CA ASP A 35 -9.96 15.22 17.41
C ASP A 35 -9.95 13.80 16.83
N TYR A 36 -10.88 13.48 15.92
CA TYR A 36 -10.87 12.20 15.19
C TYR A 36 -9.60 12.03 14.36
N CYS A 37 -9.19 13.06 13.61
CA CYS A 37 -7.95 13.03 12.82
C CYS A 37 -6.72 12.80 13.72
N ASP A 38 -6.64 13.50 14.85
CA ASP A 38 -5.52 13.37 15.80
C ASP A 38 -5.48 11.99 16.47
N GLY A 39 -6.66 11.41 16.75
CA GLY A 39 -6.79 10.02 17.21
C GLY A 39 -6.28 9.01 16.16
N CYS A 40 -6.66 9.17 14.89
CA CYS A 40 -6.22 8.29 13.82
C CYS A 40 -4.71 8.41 13.53
N LEU A 41 -4.13 9.61 13.61
CA LEU A 41 -2.67 9.79 13.49
C LEU A 41 -1.92 9.09 14.62
N THR A 42 -2.45 9.15 15.85
CA THR A 42 -1.88 8.43 17.00
C THR A 42 -1.94 6.92 16.79
N ALA A 43 -3.05 6.40 16.27
CA ALA A 43 -3.19 4.99 15.94
C ALA A 43 -2.20 4.55 14.84
N CYS A 44 -1.95 5.39 13.82
CA CYS A 44 -0.95 5.11 12.78
C CYS A 44 0.46 4.97 13.36
N LYS A 45 0.85 5.87 14.26
CA LYS A 45 2.16 5.81 14.95
C LYS A 45 2.30 4.52 15.77
N LEU A 46 1.27 4.17 16.53
CA LEU A 46 1.25 2.93 17.30
C LEU A 46 1.36 1.70 16.39
N GLY A 47 0.64 1.69 15.27
CA GLY A 47 0.71 0.61 14.28
C GLY A 47 2.11 0.42 13.70
N LEU A 48 2.83 1.51 13.42
CA LEU A 48 4.22 1.45 12.97
C LEU A 48 5.16 0.90 14.04
N GLU A 49 4.98 1.31 15.30
CA GLU A 49 5.78 0.82 16.42
C GLU A 49 5.60 -0.68 16.64
N VAL A 50 4.35 -1.17 16.60
CA VAL A 50 4.04 -2.60 16.73
C VAL A 50 4.67 -3.39 15.59
N LEU A 51 4.60 -2.91 14.34
CA LEU A 51 5.24 -3.58 13.21
C LEU A 51 6.77 -3.59 13.33
N ALA A 52 7.38 -2.54 13.87
CA ALA A 52 8.83 -2.51 14.14
C ALA A 52 9.22 -3.56 15.19
N LYS A 53 8.47 -3.66 16.29
CA LYS A 53 8.68 -4.66 17.35
C LYS A 53 8.51 -6.10 16.84
N GLN A 54 7.54 -6.34 15.95
CA GLN A 54 7.35 -7.66 15.33
C GLN A 54 8.53 -8.04 14.41
N GLU A 55 9.05 -7.10 13.62
CA GLU A 55 10.23 -7.34 12.80
C GLU A 55 11.48 -7.60 13.63
N GLU A 56 11.68 -6.87 14.73
CA GLU A 56 12.80 -7.09 15.65
C GLU A 56 12.73 -8.46 16.32
N SER A 57 11.53 -8.85 16.80
CA SER A 57 11.29 -10.16 17.40
C SER A 57 11.61 -11.30 16.42
N LYS A 58 11.26 -11.13 15.14
CA LYS A 58 11.55 -12.12 14.09
C LYS A 58 13.05 -12.23 13.77
N LYS A 59 13.83 -11.16 13.99
CA LYS A 59 15.30 -11.19 13.84
C LYS A 59 16.00 -11.78 15.06
N ALA A 60 15.44 -11.59 16.26
CA ALA A 60 15.97 -12.17 17.49
C ALA A 60 15.86 -13.71 17.46
N ASP A 61 14.73 -14.24 17.00
CA ASP A 61 14.49 -15.69 16.89
C ASP A 61 15.41 -16.37 15.84
N ALA A 62 15.76 -15.67 14.76
CA ALA A 62 16.67 -16.19 13.73
C ALA A 62 18.13 -16.35 14.21
N LYS A 63 18.55 -15.57 15.21
CA LYS A 63 19.94 -15.59 15.72
C LYS A 63 20.22 -16.78 16.64
N ASP A 64 19.20 -17.34 17.27
CA ASP A 64 19.35 -18.49 18.19
C ASP A 64 19.47 -19.82 17.44
N THR A 65 19.06 -19.89 16.16
CA THR A 65 19.18 -21.10 15.33
C THR A 65 20.54 -21.28 14.63
N GLU A 66 21.47 -20.30 14.69
CA GLU A 66 22.74 -20.38 13.94
C GLU A 66 23.93 -20.97 14.73
N THR A 67 23.72 -21.52 15.93
CA THR A 67 24.80 -22.17 16.73
C THR A 67 24.61 -23.66 17.01
N THR A 68 23.85 -24.40 16.21
CA THR A 68 23.93 -25.88 16.24
C THR A 68 23.56 -26.51 14.89
N ALA A 69 24.55 -26.73 14.02
CA ALA A 69 24.70 -27.96 13.22
C ALA A 69 25.81 -27.79 12.17
N GLU A 70 27.04 -27.88 12.65
CA GLU A 70 28.19 -28.27 11.84
C GLU A 70 27.99 -29.73 11.39
N THR A 71 27.45 -30.01 10.19
CA THR A 71 27.78 -31.24 9.45
C THR A 71 27.46 -31.14 7.95
N LYS A 72 28.49 -30.99 7.12
CA LYS A 72 28.47 -31.36 5.68
C LYS A 72 28.99 -32.81 5.58
N PRO A 73 28.56 -33.66 4.62
CA PRO A 73 29.11 -33.52 3.27
C PRO A 73 28.14 -33.83 2.10
N LYS A 74 28.29 -33.01 1.05
CA LYS A 74 28.31 -33.34 -0.40
C LYS A 74 27.27 -34.35 -0.94
N LYS A 75 26.37 -33.87 -1.80
CA LYS A 75 26.15 -34.53 -3.11
C LYS A 75 25.82 -33.54 -4.23
N ARG A 76 26.43 -33.86 -5.36
CA ARG A 76 26.65 -33.10 -6.60
C ARG A 76 25.65 -33.60 -7.64
N THR A 77 24.94 -32.70 -8.33
CA THR A 77 24.53 -32.87 -9.74
C THR A 77 23.98 -31.53 -10.25
N THR A 78 24.76 -30.69 -10.94
CA THR A 78 24.92 -30.64 -12.40
C THR A 78 23.67 -30.95 -13.23
N ARG A 79 22.93 -29.91 -13.62
CA ARG A 79 22.39 -29.86 -14.99
C ARG A 79 22.37 -28.42 -15.52
N LYS A 80 23.25 -28.19 -16.50
CA LYS A 80 23.24 -27.04 -17.41
C LYS A 80 22.13 -27.24 -18.45
N LYS A 81 21.33 -26.20 -18.71
CA LYS A 81 20.99 -25.66 -20.05
C LYS A 81 20.06 -24.45 -19.82
N LYS A 82 20.52 -23.21 -20.01
CA LYS A 82 20.64 -22.44 -21.27
C LYS A 82 19.29 -22.20 -21.95
N THR A 83 18.99 -20.90 -22.16
CA THR A 83 18.39 -20.26 -23.36
C THR A 83 16.92 -20.57 -23.65
N GLU A 84 16.04 -19.65 -24.04
CA GLU A 84 16.03 -18.21 -24.29
C GLU A 84 14.53 -17.83 -24.46
N PRO A 85 14.17 -16.55 -24.33
CA PRO A 85 12.78 -16.06 -24.37
C PRO A 85 12.38 -15.68 -25.81
N VAL A 86 11.37 -16.34 -26.39
CA VAL A 86 10.71 -16.00 -27.67
C VAL A 86 9.34 -16.72 -27.58
N GLU A 87 8.16 -16.17 -27.86
CA GLU A 87 7.73 -15.39 -29.01
C GLU A 87 6.31 -14.85 -28.72
N GLU A 88 6.09 -13.55 -28.81
CA GLU A 88 4.77 -13.00 -29.15
C GLU A 88 4.47 -13.36 -30.61
N PRO A 89 3.22 -13.77 -30.91
CA PRO A 89 2.62 -13.27 -32.13
C PRO A 89 1.40 -12.42 -31.82
N ALA A 90 1.52 -11.16 -32.25
CA ALA A 90 0.46 -10.20 -32.40
C ALA A 90 -0.80 -10.82 -33.04
N THR A 91 -1.96 -10.54 -32.45
CA THR A 91 -3.23 -10.55 -33.16
C THR A 91 -3.97 -9.27 -32.79
N ALA A 92 -3.66 -8.20 -33.51
CA ALA A 92 -4.61 -7.14 -33.80
C ALA A 92 -5.27 -7.48 -35.17
N PRO A 93 -6.32 -6.80 -35.66
CA PRO A 93 -7.21 -5.82 -35.03
C PRO A 93 -8.71 -6.13 -35.28
N GLU A 94 -9.61 -5.87 -34.33
CA GLU A 94 -11.01 -5.58 -34.67
C GLU A 94 -11.33 -4.14 -34.25
N ALA A 95 -11.39 -3.28 -35.26
CA ALA A 95 -12.20 -2.09 -35.26
C ALA A 95 -13.31 -2.29 -36.30
N PRO A 96 -14.52 -1.81 -36.01
CA PRO A 96 -15.08 -0.80 -36.90
C PRO A 96 -15.33 0.54 -36.19
N ALA A 97 -15.06 1.60 -36.94
CA ALA A 97 -15.19 3.04 -36.65
C ALA A 97 -16.61 3.48 -36.21
N GLU A 98 -16.73 4.31 -35.16
CA GLU A 98 -17.10 5.76 -35.16
C GLU A 98 -18.61 6.08 -35.36
N PRO A 99 -19.15 7.27 -34.98
CA PRO A 99 -18.71 8.36 -34.07
C PRO A 99 -19.84 8.84 -33.10
N GLU A 100 -19.62 9.98 -32.40
CA GLU A 100 -20.63 10.86 -31.74
C GLU A 100 -21.23 10.38 -30.38
N VAL A 101 -21.32 11.13 -29.28
CA VAL A 101 -21.21 12.57 -28.95
C VAL A 101 -20.74 12.67 -27.48
N ALA A 102 -19.92 13.67 -27.18
CA ALA A 102 -19.61 14.08 -25.80
C ALA A 102 -20.89 14.49 -25.05
N GLN A 103 -21.17 13.88 -23.91
CA GLN A 103 -22.03 14.48 -22.88
C GLN A 103 -21.23 14.52 -21.57
N GLU A 104 -20.30 15.48 -21.54
CA GLU A 104 -19.88 16.12 -20.30
C GLU A 104 -20.93 17.21 -20.00
N THR A 105 -21.19 17.45 -18.71
CA THR A 105 -22.04 18.51 -18.13
C THR A 105 -23.57 18.30 -18.15
N ASP A 106 -24.13 17.57 -17.16
CA ASP A 106 -25.39 17.93 -16.47
C ASP A 106 -25.72 16.93 -15.33
N ASP A 107 -25.15 17.07 -14.12
CA ASP A 107 -25.78 16.57 -12.87
C ASP A 107 -25.04 17.04 -11.58
N PHE A 108 -24.62 18.30 -11.51
CA PHE A 108 -23.99 18.86 -10.29
C PHE A 108 -24.69 20.10 -9.73
N ASP A 109 -25.87 20.45 -10.25
CA ASP A 109 -26.63 21.64 -9.83
C ASP A 109 -27.92 21.31 -9.06
N ASP A 110 -28.21 20.03 -8.77
CA ASP A 110 -29.44 19.60 -8.07
C ASP A 110 -29.21 19.12 -6.62
N LEU A 111 -28.10 19.54 -6.00
CA LEU A 111 -27.75 19.23 -4.61
C LEU A 111 -27.55 20.49 -3.75
N LEU A 112 -28.48 21.45 -3.88
CA LEU A 112 -28.62 22.57 -2.95
C LEU A 112 -29.58 22.23 -1.79
#